data_AF-A0A7V9L9N2-F1
#
_entry.id   AF-A0A7V9L9N2-F1
#
_cell.length_a   1.000
_cell.length_b   1.000
_cell.length_c   1.000
_cell.angle_alpha   90.00
_cell.angle_beta   90.00
_cell.angle_gamma   90.00
#
_symmetry.space_group_name_H-M   'P 1'
#
loop_
_entity.id
_entity.type
_entity.pdbx_description
1 polymer ?
#
loop_
_entity_poly.entity_id
_entity_poly.type
_entity_poly.pdbx_seq_one_letter_code
_entity_poly.pdbx_strand_id
1 'polypeptide(L)'
;MVADIGPDGKFKHNKSKTDNFKVDDATPECGDDDECPEPEPEPEPEPEPEPEPSCCGDGHVDAGETCDDGNTTAGDGCNATCQVEVIPEPEPCCGDGHVDAGEECDDGNTTGGDGCDSVCKIEHSCPTSC
;
A
#
# COMPACT_ATOMS: atom_id res chain seq x y z
N MET A 1 -6.03 19.46 -62.86
CA MET A 1 -6.86 18.59 -63.71
C MET A 1 -7.92 19.48 -64.31
N VAL A 2 -7.98 19.44 -65.63
CA VAL A 2 -8.76 20.32 -66.50
C VAL A 2 -10.13 19.68 -66.72
N ALA A 3 -11.19 20.49 -66.66
CA ALA A 3 -12.39 20.43 -67.50
C ALA A 3 -13.27 21.64 -67.10
N ASP A 4 -13.44 22.66 -67.95
CA ASP A 4 -14.40 22.70 -69.06
C ASP A 4 -15.83 22.44 -68.54
N ILE A 5 -16.53 23.47 -68.05
CA ILE A 5 -17.43 24.41 -68.78
C ILE A 5 -18.64 23.67 -69.40
N GLY A 6 -19.71 23.56 -68.61
CA GLY A 6 -21.06 23.37 -69.12
C GLY A 6 -21.59 24.66 -69.81
N PRO A 7 -22.55 24.52 -70.75
CA PRO A 7 -23.01 25.59 -71.66
C PRO A 7 -23.72 26.76 -70.95
N ASP A 8 -24.04 26.62 -69.67
CA ASP A 8 -24.60 27.67 -68.81
C ASP A 8 -23.54 28.61 -68.22
N GLY A 9 -22.24 28.38 -68.48
CA GLY A 9 -21.24 29.44 -68.61
C GLY A 9 -21.14 30.44 -67.45
N LYS A 10 -21.49 30.07 -66.23
CA LYS A 10 -21.46 31.00 -65.09
C LYS A 10 -20.07 31.04 -64.47
N PHE A 11 -19.18 31.72 -65.18
CA PHE A 11 -18.08 32.45 -64.58
C PHE A 11 -18.54 33.89 -64.31
N LYS A 12 -18.04 34.47 -63.20
CA LYS A 12 -18.14 35.88 -62.72
C LYS A 12 -19.27 36.09 -61.69
N HIS A 13 -19.05 36.71 -60.53
CA HIS A 13 -18.23 37.92 -60.32
C HIS A 13 -17.46 37.96 -58.99
N ASN A 14 -16.21 38.41 -59.13
CA ASN A 14 -15.48 39.23 -58.17
C ASN A 14 -16.32 40.41 -57.68
N LYS A 15 -16.40 40.63 -56.37
CA LYS A 15 -16.39 41.97 -55.76
C LYS A 15 -15.93 41.82 -54.31
N SER A 16 -14.62 41.89 -54.08
CA SER A 16 -13.95 43.11 -53.62
C SER A 16 -14.60 43.67 -52.36
N LYS A 17 -13.95 43.36 -51.22
CA LYS A 17 -13.90 44.10 -49.94
C LYS A 17 -14.92 45.22 -49.78
N THR A 18 -15.82 45.07 -48.81
CA THR A 18 -16.29 46.19 -47.99
C THR A 18 -16.81 45.62 -46.66
N ASP A 19 -16.11 45.99 -45.60
CA ASP A 19 -16.53 46.14 -44.20
C ASP A 19 -16.87 44.92 -43.32
N ASN A 20 -15.99 44.78 -42.32
CA ASN A 20 -16.18 44.27 -40.96
C ASN A 20 -17.65 44.17 -40.50
N PHE A 21 -18.19 42.96 -40.42
CA PHE A 21 -19.16 42.62 -39.38
C PHE A 21 -18.87 41.18 -38.95
N LYS A 22 -18.47 41.04 -37.68
CA LYS A 22 -18.14 39.76 -37.07
C LYS A 22 -19.39 38.89 -37.03
N VAL A 23 -19.17 37.60 -37.13
CA VAL A 23 -20.17 36.57 -36.86
C VAL A 23 -20.52 36.59 -35.38
N ASP A 24 -21.62 37.25 -35.03
CA ASP A 24 -22.38 36.94 -33.81
C ASP A 24 -23.47 35.92 -34.16
N ASP A 25 -23.08 34.65 -34.21
CA ASP A 25 -24.01 33.54 -34.02
C ASP A 25 -23.47 32.73 -32.84
N ALA A 26 -23.73 33.28 -31.66
CA ALA A 26 -23.36 32.72 -30.38
C ALA A 26 -24.64 32.32 -29.64
N THR A 27 -24.57 31.15 -29.00
CA THR A 27 -25.46 30.58 -27.98
C THR A 27 -26.85 30.08 -28.42
N PRO A 28 -27.14 28.77 -28.31
CA PRO A 28 -28.52 28.31 -28.17
C PRO A 28 -29.06 28.81 -26.82
N GLU A 29 -30.15 29.58 -26.85
CA GLU A 29 -30.84 30.03 -25.64
C GLU A 29 -31.68 28.88 -25.05
N CYS A 30 -31.36 28.48 -23.81
CA CYS A 30 -32.25 27.71 -22.95
C CYS A 30 -33.28 28.66 -22.35
N GLY A 31 -34.57 28.40 -22.60
CA GLY A 31 -35.67 29.14 -22.01
C GLY A 31 -35.79 28.87 -20.51
N ASP A 32 -36.09 29.93 -19.76
CA ASP A 32 -36.42 29.93 -18.34
C ASP A 32 -37.70 29.11 -18.04
N ASP A 33 -37.74 28.51 -16.84
CA ASP A 33 -38.78 27.61 -16.27
C ASP A 33 -38.61 26.10 -16.54
N ASP A 34 -37.49 25.53 -16.13
CA ASP A 34 -37.45 24.21 -15.47
C ASP A 34 -36.12 24.12 -14.71
N GLU A 35 -36.17 24.03 -13.38
CA GLU A 35 -35.00 23.70 -12.57
C GLU A 35 -34.37 22.42 -13.12
N CYS A 36 -33.17 22.51 -13.70
CA CYS A 36 -32.39 21.33 -14.01
C CYS A 36 -32.16 20.60 -12.67
N PRO A 37 -32.70 19.38 -12.47
CA PRO A 37 -32.34 18.62 -11.30
C PRO A 37 -30.83 18.42 -11.33
N GLU A 38 -30.16 18.87 -10.26
CA GLU A 38 -28.74 18.57 -10.07
C GLU A 38 -28.58 17.04 -10.18
N PRO A 39 -27.62 16.54 -10.97
CA PRO A 39 -27.39 15.11 -11.03
C PRO A 39 -27.04 14.62 -9.61
N GLU A 40 -27.78 13.63 -9.11
CA GLU A 40 -27.43 12.95 -7.86
C GLU A 40 -25.97 12.47 -7.96
N PRO A 41 -25.17 12.60 -6.89
CA PRO A 41 -23.78 12.16 -6.94
C PRO A 41 -23.75 10.67 -7.30
N GLU A 42 -23.01 10.33 -8.35
CA GLU A 42 -22.75 8.93 -8.73
C GLU A 42 -22.22 8.19 -7.50
N PRO A 43 -22.69 6.96 -7.21
CA PRO A 43 -22.13 6.19 -6.09
C PRO A 43 -20.63 6.03 -6.31
N GLU A 44 -19.85 6.39 -5.29
CA GLU A 44 -18.40 6.20 -5.29
C GLU A 44 -18.07 4.75 -5.67
N PRO A 45 -17.05 4.50 -6.51
CA PRO A 45 -16.68 3.13 -6.86
C PRO A 45 -16.39 2.36 -5.58
N GLU A 46 -17.10 1.27 -5.35
CA GLU A 46 -16.80 0.32 -4.28
C GLU A 46 -15.32 -0.08 -4.40
N PRO A 47 -14.55 -0.11 -3.30
CA PRO A 47 -13.15 -0.51 -3.37
C PRO A 47 -13.09 -1.89 -4.03
N GLU A 48 -12.35 -1.99 -5.13
CA GLU A 48 -12.07 -3.29 -5.76
C GLU A 48 -11.54 -4.24 -4.67
N PRO A 49 -12.06 -5.47 -4.56
CA PRO A 49 -11.56 -6.40 -3.55
C PRO A 49 -10.06 -6.58 -3.80
N GLU A 50 -9.25 -6.21 -2.81
CA GLU A 50 -7.81 -6.48 -2.83
C GLU A 50 -7.61 -7.97 -3.10
N PRO A 51 -6.67 -8.36 -3.98
CA PRO A 51 -6.48 -9.76 -4.32
C PRO A 51 -6.14 -10.53 -3.04
N GLU A 52 -7.00 -11.47 -2.67
CA GLU A 52 -6.69 -12.49 -1.68
C GLU A 52 -5.35 -13.13 -2.10
N PRO A 53 -4.36 -13.26 -1.18
CA PRO A 53 -3.05 -13.77 -1.52
C PRO A 53 -3.19 -15.14 -2.16
N SER A 54 -2.81 -15.26 -3.43
CA SER A 54 -3.28 -16.37 -4.26
C SER A 54 -2.71 -17.72 -3.84
N CYS A 55 -1.65 -17.78 -3.03
CA CYS A 55 -0.95 -19.01 -2.66
C CYS A 55 -0.20 -18.93 -1.31
N CYS A 56 -0.82 -18.40 -0.25
CA CYS A 56 -0.13 -18.32 1.04
C CYS A 56 0.31 -19.70 1.58
N GLY A 57 1.60 -19.81 1.93
CA GLY A 57 2.25 -21.00 2.47
C GLY A 57 2.90 -21.90 1.42
N ASP A 58 3.28 -21.37 0.25
CA ASP A 58 3.88 -22.14 -0.85
C ASP A 58 5.42 -22.00 -0.93
N GLY A 59 6.00 -21.15 -0.10
CA GLY A 59 7.43 -20.85 -0.03
C GLY A 59 7.84 -19.66 -0.91
N HIS A 60 6.90 -18.95 -1.52
CA HIS A 60 7.15 -17.79 -2.36
C HIS A 60 6.32 -16.58 -1.93
N VAL A 61 6.92 -15.39 -1.95
CA VAL A 61 6.18 -14.15 -1.65
C VAL A 61 5.56 -13.62 -2.94
N ASP A 62 4.25 -13.81 -3.07
CA ASP A 62 3.45 -13.39 -4.23
C ASP A 62 2.87 -11.97 -4.09
N ALA A 63 2.22 -11.49 -5.16
CA ALA A 63 1.51 -10.22 -5.13
C ALA A 63 0.34 -10.25 -4.14
N GLY A 64 0.36 -9.36 -3.15
CA GLY A 64 -0.63 -9.32 -2.06
C GLY A 64 -0.10 -9.87 -0.72
N GLU A 65 1.07 -10.50 -0.73
CA GLU A 65 1.69 -11.08 0.46
C GLU A 65 2.80 -10.16 0.99
N THR A 66 2.99 -10.17 2.32
CA THR A 66 4.10 -9.47 2.97
C THR A 66 5.20 -10.42 3.46
N CYS A 67 4.88 -11.71 3.57
CA CYS A 67 5.76 -12.82 3.90
C CYS A 67 5.20 -14.12 3.32
N ASP A 68 6.04 -15.16 3.30
CA ASP A 68 5.65 -16.55 3.13
C ASP A 68 6.74 -17.41 3.81
N ASP A 69 6.37 -18.28 4.77
CA ASP A 69 7.29 -19.17 5.49
C ASP A 69 7.13 -20.65 5.09
N GLY A 70 6.51 -20.89 3.93
CA GLY A 70 6.33 -22.22 3.35
C GLY A 70 5.22 -23.04 3.97
N ASN A 71 4.38 -22.45 4.82
CA ASN A 71 3.16 -23.07 5.33
C ASN A 71 2.14 -22.03 5.83
N THR A 72 1.03 -22.48 6.44
CA THR A 72 -0.03 -21.60 6.98
C THR A 72 -0.22 -21.78 8.49
N THR A 73 0.79 -22.31 9.18
CA THR A 73 0.82 -22.38 10.64
C THR A 73 0.95 -20.96 11.18
N ALA A 74 0.56 -20.77 12.44
CA ALA A 74 0.73 -19.49 13.10
C ALA A 74 1.79 -19.64 14.19
N GLY A 75 2.53 -18.57 14.43
CA GLY A 75 3.63 -18.51 15.40
C GLY A 75 4.98 -18.99 14.85
N ASP A 76 5.14 -19.13 13.54
CA ASP A 76 6.40 -19.49 12.86
C ASP A 76 6.95 -18.40 11.92
N GLY A 77 6.25 -17.28 11.81
CA GLY A 77 6.79 -16.03 11.26
C GLY A 77 5.87 -15.40 10.22
N CYS A 78 5.01 -16.20 9.60
CA CYS A 78 4.03 -15.74 8.65
C CYS A 78 2.66 -16.36 8.94
N ASN A 79 1.62 -15.53 9.08
CA ASN A 79 0.30 -16.07 9.40
C ASN A 79 -0.38 -16.67 8.15
N ALA A 80 -1.51 -17.35 8.36
CA ALA A 80 -2.32 -17.95 7.28
C ALA A 80 -2.90 -16.94 6.26
N THR A 81 -2.72 -15.63 6.47
CA THR A 81 -3.08 -14.54 5.53
C THR A 81 -1.85 -13.86 4.93
N CYS A 82 -0.68 -14.47 5.06
CA CYS A 82 0.61 -13.99 4.56
C CYS A 82 0.98 -12.58 5.03
N GLN A 83 0.63 -12.32 6.29
CA GLN A 83 1.06 -11.16 7.06
C GLN A 83 2.12 -11.58 8.07
N VAL A 84 3.20 -10.78 8.13
CA VAL A 84 4.29 -11.00 9.07
C VAL A 84 3.74 -11.05 10.49
N GLU A 85 4.05 -12.14 11.18
CA GLU A 85 3.69 -12.29 12.58
C GLU A 85 4.70 -11.55 13.45
N VAL A 86 4.20 -10.75 14.38
CA VAL A 86 5.03 -10.21 15.44
C VAL A 86 5.17 -11.30 16.51
N ILE A 87 6.18 -12.13 16.35
CA ILE A 87 6.56 -13.13 17.36
C ILE A 87 7.38 -12.41 18.42
N PRO A 88 6.95 -12.35 19.69
CA PRO A 88 7.77 -11.80 20.75
C PRO A 88 9.06 -12.63 20.85
N GLU A 89 10.21 -11.96 20.92
CA GLU A 89 11.45 -12.64 21.26
C GLU A 89 11.28 -13.31 22.63
N PRO A 90 11.93 -14.46 22.88
CA PRO A 90 11.86 -15.12 24.18
C PRO A 90 12.22 -14.11 25.27
N GLU A 91 11.42 -14.07 26.33
CA GLU A 91 11.72 -13.25 27.51
C GLU A 91 13.07 -13.70 28.09
N PRO A 92 13.93 -12.77 28.56
CA PRO A 92 15.21 -13.11 29.16
C PRO A 92 15.01 -14.07 30.34
N CYS A 93 15.74 -15.18 30.34
CA CYS A 93 15.50 -16.30 31.26
C CYS A 93 16.70 -16.54 32.18
N CYS A 94 16.66 -15.92 33.36
CA CYS A 94 17.70 -16.12 34.35
C CYS A 94 17.85 -17.59 34.77
N GLY A 95 19.06 -18.11 34.60
CA GLY A 95 19.48 -19.46 34.92
C GLY A 95 19.45 -20.43 33.73
N ASP A 96 19.45 -19.95 32.49
CA ASP A 96 19.47 -20.81 31.29
C ASP A 96 20.89 -21.04 30.72
N GLY A 97 21.88 -20.35 31.27
CA GLY A 97 23.30 -20.39 30.89
C GLY A 97 23.68 -19.36 29.83
N HIS A 98 22.76 -18.46 29.44
CA HIS A 98 22.98 -17.41 28.47
C HIS A 98 22.76 -16.04 29.12
N VAL A 99 23.62 -15.06 28.83
CA VAL A 99 23.42 -13.70 29.34
C VAL A 99 22.55 -12.94 28.36
N ASP A 100 21.27 -12.81 28.68
CA ASP A 100 20.28 -12.11 27.86
C ASP A 100 20.28 -10.58 28.09
N ALA A 101 19.52 -9.87 27.25
CA ALA A 101 19.33 -8.43 27.40
C ALA A 101 18.64 -8.08 28.74
N GLY A 102 19.39 -7.44 29.64
CA GLY A 102 18.91 -7.01 30.96
C GLY A 102 19.58 -7.74 32.14
N GLU A 103 20.27 -8.85 31.85
CA GLU A 103 21.03 -9.64 32.80
C GLU A 103 22.47 -9.11 32.94
N GLU A 104 23.05 -9.20 34.13
CA GLU A 104 24.46 -8.89 34.35
C GLU A 104 25.34 -10.14 34.33
N CYS A 105 24.75 -11.31 34.56
CA CYS A 105 25.34 -12.64 34.57
C CYS A 105 24.26 -13.69 34.31
N ASP A 106 24.68 -14.91 33.97
CA ASP A 106 23.89 -16.12 34.03
C ASP A 106 24.84 -17.30 34.25
N ASP A 107 24.65 -18.06 35.33
CA ASP A 107 25.48 -19.22 35.68
C ASP A 107 24.77 -20.57 35.48
N GLY A 108 23.68 -20.57 34.72
CA GLY A 108 22.91 -21.76 34.37
C GLY A 108 22.00 -22.25 35.48
N ASN A 109 21.76 -21.45 36.53
CA ASN A 109 20.75 -21.72 37.54
C ASN A 109 20.27 -20.43 38.26
N THR A 110 19.32 -20.56 39.19
CA THR A 110 18.79 -19.43 39.97
C THR A 110 19.14 -19.51 41.46
N THR A 111 20.11 -20.35 41.82
CA THR A 111 20.68 -20.38 43.17
C THR A 111 21.52 -19.13 43.32
N GLY A 112 21.54 -18.54 44.52
CA GLY A 112 22.48 -17.47 44.82
C GLY A 112 23.68 -18.01 45.62
N GLY A 113 24.77 -17.27 45.59
CA GLY A 113 26.03 -17.56 46.26
C GLY A 113 27.07 -18.27 45.38
N ASP A 114 26.78 -18.50 44.10
CA ASP A 114 27.63 -19.14 43.09
C ASP A 114 28.15 -18.17 42.01
N GLY A 115 27.80 -16.88 42.11
CA GLY A 115 28.36 -15.82 41.27
C GLY A 115 27.29 -15.03 40.52
N CYS A 116 26.10 -15.61 40.37
CA CYS A 116 24.93 -14.93 39.85
C CYS A 116 23.74 -15.13 40.79
N ASP A 117 22.99 -14.07 41.10
CA ASP A 117 21.81 -14.22 41.96
C ASP A 117 20.58 -14.67 41.17
N SER A 118 19.50 -15.00 41.88
CA SER A 118 18.23 -15.45 41.28
C SER A 118 17.52 -14.40 40.40
N VAL A 119 18.05 -13.17 40.31
CA VAL A 119 17.55 -12.09 39.45
C VAL A 119 18.62 -11.62 38.46
N CYS A 120 19.61 -12.47 38.20
CA CYS A 120 20.69 -12.28 37.24
C CYS A 120 21.49 -10.99 37.44
N LYS A 121 21.82 -10.73 38.71
CA LYS A 121 22.78 -9.72 39.15
C LYS A 121 24.05 -10.38 39.63
N ILE A 122 25.17 -9.74 39.28
CA ILE A 122 26.49 -10.24 39.68
C ILE A 122 26.56 -10.19 41.20
N GLU A 123 26.82 -11.34 41.80
CA GLU A 123 27.11 -11.41 43.22
C GLU A 123 28.59 -11.09 43.44
N HIS A 124 28.88 -10.16 44.34
CA HIS A 124 30.26 -9.87 44.73
C HIS A 124 30.94 -11.02 45.51
N SER A 125 30.24 -12.13 45.72
CA SER A 125 30.80 -13.39 46.19
C SER A 125 31.19 -14.27 45.02
N CYS A 126 32.14 -13.83 44.20
CA CYS A 126 32.98 -14.81 43.52
C CYS A 126 33.89 -15.41 44.62
N PRO A 127 33.69 -16.66 45.08
CA PRO A 127 34.65 -17.29 45.98
C PRO A 127 35.95 -17.41 45.20
N THR A 128 36.92 -16.59 45.60
CA THR A 128 38.21 -16.43 44.96
C THR A 128 38.92 -17.78 44.83
N SER A 129 38.76 -18.45 43.69
CA SER A 129 39.58 -19.58 43.24
C SER A 129 39.31 -19.89 41.76
N CYS A 130 39.74 -19.00 40.88
CA CYS A 130 39.99 -19.31 39.47
C CYS A 130 41.48 -19.08 39.19
#